data_AF-X0XXZ9-F1
#
_entry.id   AF-X0XXZ9-F1
#
_cell.length_a   1.000
_cell.length_b   1.000
_cell.length_c   1.000
_cell.angle_alpha   90.00
_cell.angle_beta   90.00
_cell.angle_gamma   90.00
#
_symmetry.space_group_name_H-M   'P 1'
#
loop_
_entity.id
_entity.type
_entity.pdbx_description
1 polymer ?
#
loop_
_entity_poly.entity_id
_entity_poly.type
_entity_poly.pdbx_seq_one_letter_code
_entity_poly.pdbx_strand_id
1 'polypeptide(L)'
;MERDQSEFNVALSALDVLNRLFTQCSIQAMMMDAAGWFNSLLAIKRRIKVYMKKDEVERTSTFIETIHSKMTKFNKDLQRTGSSQIEWDLYMDLDQFEEFLNKICHDSALIVKYKEKAEEALR
;
A
#
# COMPACT_ATOMS: atom_id res chain seq x y z
N MET A 1 22.36 -24.96 -0.73
CA MET A 1 21.13 -25.71 -0.40
C MET A 1 20.32 -25.06 0.71
N GLU A 2 20.73 -25.01 1.98
CA GLU A 2 19.89 -24.38 3.04
C GLU A 2 19.69 -22.87 2.84
N ARG A 3 20.73 -22.16 2.39
CA ARG A 3 20.68 -20.72 2.12
C ARG A 3 19.76 -20.37 0.95
N ASP A 4 19.85 -21.13 -0.14
CA ASP A 4 19.06 -20.89 -1.35
C ASP A 4 17.57 -21.13 -1.08
N GLN A 5 17.23 -22.21 -0.37
CA GLN A 5 15.86 -22.49 0.07
C GLN A 5 15.30 -21.39 1.01
N SER A 6 16.16 -20.81 1.85
CA SER A 6 15.78 -19.69 2.72
C SER A 6 15.48 -18.42 1.90
N GLU A 7 16.33 -18.09 0.94
CA GLU A 7 16.15 -16.94 0.04
C GLU A 7 14.88 -17.09 -0.83
N PHE A 8 14.58 -18.30 -1.30
CA PHE A 8 13.32 -18.66 -1.97
C PHE A 8 12.08 -18.36 -1.11
N ASN A 9 12.07 -18.90 0.11
CA ASN A 9 10.93 -18.74 1.03
C ASN A 9 10.68 -17.28 1.40
N VAL A 10 11.75 -16.49 1.56
CA VAL A 10 11.64 -15.05 1.84
C VAL A 10 11.02 -14.29 0.67
N ALA A 11 11.41 -14.60 -0.57
CA ALA A 11 10.89 -13.96 -1.76
C ALA A 11 9.39 -14.26 -1.97
N LEU A 12 8.97 -15.52 -1.84
CA LEU A 12 7.56 -15.90 -1.90
C LEU A 12 6.73 -15.24 -0.79
N SER A 13 7.23 -15.26 0.45
CA SER A 13 6.54 -14.62 1.57
C SER A 13 6.34 -13.12 1.33
N ALA A 14 7.31 -12.43 0.73
CA ALA A 14 7.18 -11.02 0.39
C ALA A 14 6.11 -10.75 -0.67
N LEU A 15 6.01 -11.60 -1.70
CA LEU A 15 4.96 -11.54 -2.72
C LEU A 15 3.57 -11.75 -2.11
N ASP A 16 3.40 -12.78 -1.29
CA ASP A 16 2.12 -13.10 -0.65
C ASP A 16 1.65 -12.00 0.30
N VAL A 17 2.58 -11.35 1.01
CA VAL A 17 2.24 -10.21 1.87
C VAL A 17 1.77 -9.02 1.03
N LEU A 18 2.48 -8.67 -0.04
CA LEU A 18 2.09 -7.55 -0.90
C LEU A 18 0.73 -7.79 -1.56
N ASN A 19 0.51 -8.99 -2.10
CA ASN A 19 -0.75 -9.34 -2.75
C ASN A 19 -1.94 -9.27 -1.78
N ARG A 20 -1.77 -9.77 -0.55
CA ARG A 20 -2.80 -9.66 0.51
C ARG A 20 -3.11 -8.21 0.87
N LEU A 21 -2.10 -7.36 0.96
CA LEU A 21 -2.29 -5.95 1.29
C LEU A 21 -3.05 -5.19 0.19
N PHE A 22 -2.73 -5.44 -1.09
CA PHE A 22 -3.49 -4.85 -2.19
C PHE A 22 -4.93 -5.37 -2.25
N THR A 23 -5.14 -6.67 -2.01
CA THR A 23 -6.49 -7.24 -1.91
C THR A 23 -7.30 -6.57 -0.79
N GLN A 24 -6.69 -6.37 0.38
CA GLN A 24 -7.31 -5.64 1.49
C GLN A 24 -7.64 -4.19 1.10
N CYS A 25 -6.72 -3.50 0.43
CA CYS A 25 -6.93 -2.16 -0.09
C CYS A 25 -8.18 -2.07 -0.96
N SER A 26 -8.31 -2.97 -1.95
CA SER A 26 -9.46 -3.02 -2.85
C SER A 26 -10.78 -3.32 -2.12
N ILE A 27 -10.76 -4.21 -1.12
CA ILE A 27 -11.94 -4.49 -0.29
C ILE A 27 -12.39 -3.22 0.44
N GLN A 28 -11.47 -2.50 1.06
CA GLN A 28 -11.79 -1.27 1.81
C GLN A 28 -12.30 -0.16 0.88
N ALA A 29 -11.72 -0.03 -0.32
CA ALA A 29 -12.22 0.89 -1.34
C ALA A 29 -13.65 0.56 -1.76
N MET A 30 -13.96 -0.72 -2.03
CA MET A 30 -15.33 -1.16 -2.38
C MET A 30 -16.33 -0.93 -1.24
N MET A 31 -15.89 -1.07 0.00
CA MET A 31 -16.72 -0.84 1.19
C MET A 31 -16.85 0.65 1.55
N MET A 32 -16.16 1.55 0.84
CA MET A 32 -16.06 2.97 1.16
C MET A 32 -15.55 3.22 2.60
N ASP A 33 -14.75 2.29 3.14
CA ASP A 33 -14.09 2.44 4.44
C ASP A 33 -12.80 3.25 4.26
N ALA A 34 -12.92 4.57 4.35
CA ALA A 34 -11.79 5.50 4.21
C ALA A 34 -10.65 5.21 5.19
N ALA A 35 -10.97 4.83 6.43
CA ALA A 35 -9.97 4.57 7.46
C ALA A 35 -9.25 3.24 7.21
N GLY A 36 -10.01 2.18 6.87
CA GLY A 36 -9.45 0.89 6.46
C GLY A 36 -8.58 1.02 5.21
N TRP A 37 -9.01 1.81 4.24
CA TRP A 37 -8.29 2.07 3.00
C TRP A 37 -6.96 2.77 3.29
N PHE A 38 -6.99 3.89 4.02
CA PHE A 38 -5.77 4.63 4.37
C PHE A 38 -4.76 3.77 5.14
N ASN A 39 -5.21 2.96 6.10
CA ASN A 39 -4.33 2.07 6.86
C ASN A 39 -3.70 0.97 5.99
N SER A 40 -4.44 0.44 5.03
CA SER A 40 -3.93 -0.52 4.05
C SER A 40 -2.82 0.10 3.19
N LEU A 41 -3.01 1.33 2.71
CA LEU A 41 -2.01 2.10 1.97
C LEU A 41 -0.74 2.35 2.80
N LEU A 42 -0.87 2.70 4.08
CA LEU A 42 0.27 2.85 4.99
C LEU A 42 1.03 1.53 5.22
N ALA A 43 0.33 0.40 5.22
CA ALA A 43 0.96 -0.92 5.32
C ALA A 43 1.75 -1.27 4.06
N ILE A 44 1.18 -1.03 2.87
CA ILE A 44 1.85 -1.19 1.58
C ILE A 44 3.11 -0.32 1.53
N LYS A 45 2.98 0.97 1.87
CA LYS A 45 4.11 1.93 1.89
C LYS A 45 5.24 1.44 2.79
N ARG A 46 4.93 0.93 3.99
CA ARG A 46 5.94 0.37 4.90
C ARG A 46 6.69 -0.80 4.28
N ARG A 47 5.99 -1.67 3.55
CA ARG A 47 6.58 -2.85 2.92
C ARG A 47 7.52 -2.49 1.78
N ILE A 48 7.17 -1.48 0.98
CA ILE A 48 7.93 -1.12 -0.23
C ILE A 48 8.92 0.04 -0.01
N LYS A 49 8.96 0.65 1.18
CA LYS A 49 9.80 1.82 1.51
C LYS A 49 11.26 1.67 1.10
N VAL A 50 11.84 0.49 1.29
CA VAL A 50 13.26 0.23 0.99
C VAL A 50 13.59 0.25 -0.51
N TYR A 51 12.55 0.21 -1.36
CA TYR A 51 12.66 0.24 -2.83
C TYR A 51 12.28 1.60 -3.42
N MET A 52 11.82 2.53 -2.57
CA MET A 52 11.44 3.87 -3.01
C MET A 52 12.68 4.73 -3.26
N LYS A 53 12.62 5.54 -4.33
CA LYS A 53 13.56 6.64 -4.56
C LYS A 53 13.30 7.78 -3.57
N LYS A 54 14.28 8.67 -3.41
CA LYS A 54 14.18 9.78 -2.45
C LYS A 54 12.97 10.69 -2.71
N ASP A 55 12.75 11.05 -3.97
CA ASP A 55 11.60 11.84 -4.42
C ASP A 55 10.27 11.12 -4.19
N GLU A 56 10.23 9.80 -4.37
CA GLU A 56 9.05 8.98 -4.06
C GLU A 56 8.74 8.97 -2.56
N VAL A 57 9.76 8.88 -1.70
CA VAL A 57 9.60 8.98 -0.24
C VAL A 57 9.05 10.34 0.18
N GLU A 58 9.57 11.42 -0.40
CA GLU A 58 9.07 12.77 -0.15
C GLU A 58 7.60 12.90 -0.58
N ARG A 59 7.26 12.45 -1.80
CA ARG A 59 5.89 12.47 -2.31
C ARG A 59 4.92 11.66 -1.46
N THR A 60 5.30 10.45 -1.02
CA THR A 60 4.45 9.67 -0.11
C THR A 60 4.20 10.39 1.21
N SER A 61 5.16 11.17 1.70
CA SER A 61 5.00 11.91 2.95
C SER A 61 3.96 13.03 2.78
N THR A 62 3.99 13.74 1.64
CA THR A 62 2.97 14.73 1.27
C THR A 62 1.56 14.13 1.15
N PHE A 63 1.43 12.95 0.51
CA PHE A 63 0.15 12.23 0.45
C PHE A 63 -0.38 11.91 1.86
N ILE A 64 0.48 11.36 2.72
CA ILE A 64 0.11 10.98 4.09
C ILE A 64 -0.37 12.20 4.89
N GLU A 65 0.36 13.31 4.84
CA GLU A 65 -0.03 14.54 5.55
C GLU A 65 -1.38 15.09 5.06
N THR A 66 -1.59 15.11 3.75
CA THR A 66 -2.82 15.60 3.12
C THR A 66 -4.02 14.75 3.51
N ILE A 67 -3.90 13.42 3.31
CA ILE A 67 -4.97 12.47 3.62
C ILE A 67 -5.25 12.45 5.13
N HIS A 68 -4.22 12.49 5.98
CA HIS A 68 -4.40 12.48 7.44
C HIS A 68 -5.20 13.70 7.93
N SER A 69 -4.95 14.88 7.35
CA SER A 69 -5.72 16.09 7.65
C SER A 69 -7.20 15.91 7.29
N LYS A 70 -7.49 15.44 6.08
CA LYS A 70 -8.85 15.15 5.61
C LYS A 70 -9.53 14.06 6.43
N MET A 71 -8.80 13.00 6.79
CA MET A 71 -9.30 11.93 7.65
C MET A 71 -9.65 12.40 9.05
N THR A 72 -8.86 13.32 9.61
CA THR A 72 -9.14 13.90 10.93
C THR A 72 -10.48 14.64 10.92
N LYS A 73 -10.77 15.38 9.84
CA LYS A 73 -12.07 16.02 9.64
C LYS A 73 -13.19 14.98 9.48
N PHE A 74 -13.02 14.03 8.56
CA PHE A 74 -14.00 12.96 8.33
C PHE A 74 -14.37 12.19 9.60
N ASN A 75 -13.38 11.79 10.41
CA ASN A 75 -13.62 11.06 11.66
C ASN A 75 -14.38 11.90 12.69
N LYS A 76 -14.12 13.21 12.78
CA LYS A 76 -14.88 14.12 13.65
C LYS A 76 -16.33 14.21 13.19
N ASP A 77 -16.56 14.31 11.88
CA ASP A 77 -17.91 14.41 11.33
C ASP A 77 -18.69 13.10 11.53
N LEU A 78 -18.04 11.94 11.34
CA LEU A 78 -18.60 10.62 11.62
C LEU A 78 -19.00 10.49 13.11
N GLN A 79 -18.14 10.90 14.04
CA GLN A 79 -18.43 10.86 15.48
C GLN A 79 -19.61 11.75 15.87
N ARG A 80 -19.77 12.90 15.19
CA ARG A 80 -20.84 13.87 15.50
C ARG A 80 -22.19 13.47 14.92
N THR A 81 -22.20 12.88 13.72
CA THR A 81 -23.41 12.66 12.93
C THR A 81 -23.84 11.19 12.86
N GLY A 82 -22.94 10.25 13.18
CA GLY A 82 -23.18 8.81 13.07
C GLY A 82 -23.27 8.29 11.64
N SER A 83 -23.15 9.17 10.64
CA SER A 83 -23.17 8.83 9.22
C SER A 83 -22.36 9.87 8.46
N SER A 84 -21.22 9.45 7.90
CA SER A 84 -20.46 10.28 6.96
C SER A 84 -20.19 9.47 5.70
N GLN A 85 -20.79 9.88 4.60
CA GLN A 85 -20.32 9.48 3.29
C GLN A 85 -18.91 10.02 3.10
N ILE A 86 -18.04 9.23 2.45
CA ILE A 86 -16.71 9.69 2.10
C ILE A 86 -16.83 10.94 1.20
N GLU A 87 -16.15 12.03 1.58
CA GLU A 87 -16.10 13.22 0.73
C GLU A 87 -15.33 12.88 -0.54
N TRP A 88 -15.79 13.36 -1.69
CA TRP A 88 -15.16 13.10 -2.99
C TRP A 88 -13.66 13.45 -3.00
N ASP A 89 -13.29 14.57 -2.36
CA ASP A 89 -11.89 15.01 -2.27
C ASP A 89 -11.02 14.07 -1.43
N LEU A 90 -11.58 13.35 -0.46
CA LEU A 90 -10.87 12.34 0.32
C LEU A 90 -10.76 11.04 -0.47
N TYR A 91 -11.83 10.65 -1.18
CA TYR A 91 -11.83 9.51 -2.08
C TYR A 91 -10.73 9.65 -3.15
N MET A 92 -10.68 10.80 -3.83
CA MET A 92 -9.70 11.06 -4.89
C MET A 92 -8.25 11.01 -4.37
N ASP A 93 -7.99 11.51 -3.17
CA ASP A 93 -6.63 11.46 -2.61
C ASP A 93 -6.21 10.03 -2.24
N LEU A 94 -7.13 9.21 -1.72
CA LEU A 94 -6.87 7.80 -1.39
C LEU A 94 -6.58 7.00 -2.66
N ASP A 95 -7.39 7.20 -3.70
CA ASP A 95 -7.24 6.57 -5.01
C ASP A 95 -5.89 6.95 -5.66
N GLN A 96 -5.57 8.24 -5.71
CA GLN A 96 -4.28 8.72 -6.23
C GLN A 96 -3.08 8.16 -5.44
N PHE A 97 -3.22 8.03 -4.13
CA PHE A 97 -2.15 7.45 -3.31
C PHE A 97 -2.00 5.94 -3.59
N GLU A 98 -3.10 5.22 -3.78
CA GLU A 98 -3.09 3.82 -4.21
C GLU A 98 -2.41 3.64 -5.57
N GLU A 99 -2.81 4.43 -6.58
CA GLU A 99 -2.19 4.42 -7.90
C GLU A 99 -0.69 4.70 -7.83
N PHE A 100 -0.28 5.66 -6.98
CA PHE A 100 1.12 6.00 -6.79
C PHE A 100 1.93 4.85 -6.19
N LEU A 101 1.41 4.16 -5.16
CA LEU A 101 2.06 3.00 -4.56
C LEU A 101 2.11 1.81 -5.54
N ASN A 102 1.04 1.58 -6.31
CA ASN A 102 1.00 0.59 -7.38
C ASN A 102 2.08 0.85 -8.43
N LYS A 103 2.23 2.11 -8.86
CA LYS A 103 3.28 2.50 -9.80
C LYS A 103 4.67 2.22 -9.25
N ILE A 104 4.95 2.54 -7.99
CA ILE A 104 6.26 2.24 -7.36
C ILE A 104 6.52 0.72 -7.39
N CYS A 105 5.52 -0.10 -7.04
CA CYS A 105 5.64 -1.56 -7.11
C CYS A 105 5.96 -2.07 -8.53
N HIS A 106 5.34 -1.47 -9.55
CA HIS A 106 5.56 -1.81 -10.95
C HIS A 106 6.94 -1.35 -11.45
N ASP A 107 7.29 -0.09 -11.25
CA ASP A 107 8.54 0.53 -11.73
C ASP A 107 9.78 -0.08 -11.07
N SER A 108 9.66 -0.49 -9.79
CA SER A 108 10.73 -1.21 -9.09
C SER A 108 10.88 -2.66 -9.56
N ALA A 109 9.97 -3.14 -10.43
CA ALA A 109 9.86 -4.51 -10.90
C ALA A 109 9.84 -5.52 -9.74
N LEU A 110 9.27 -5.15 -8.58
CA LEU A 110 9.37 -5.94 -7.35
C LEU A 110 8.80 -7.35 -7.53
N ILE A 111 7.68 -7.45 -8.22
CA ILE A 111 7.02 -8.74 -8.49
C ILE A 111 7.94 -9.63 -9.33
N VAL A 112 8.57 -9.07 -10.37
CA VAL A 112 9.49 -9.78 -11.25
C VAL A 112 10.76 -10.18 -10.49
N LYS A 113 11.37 -9.27 -9.74
CA LYS A 113 12.58 -9.54 -8.94
C LYS A 113 12.38 -10.64 -7.90
N TYR A 114 11.24 -10.65 -7.19
CA TYR A 114 10.98 -11.72 -6.23
C TYR A 114 10.71 -13.05 -6.93
N LYS A 115 10.05 -13.03 -8.10
CA LYS A 115 9.85 -14.24 -8.91
C LYS A 115 11.17 -14.79 -9.43
N GLU A 116 12.04 -13.96 -9.99
CA GLU A 116 13.36 -14.35 -10.50
C GLU A 116 14.24 -14.93 -9.38
N LYS A 117 14.30 -14.26 -8.22
CA LYS A 117 15.03 -14.78 -7.05
C LYS A 117 14.50 -16.12 -6.58
N ALA A 118 13.19 -16.33 -6.66
CA ALA A 118 12.59 -17.60 -6.33
C ALA A 118 12.98 -18.68 -7.37
N GLU A 119 12.95 -18.36 -8.65
CA GLU A 119 13.34 -19.30 -9.71
C GLU A 119 14.85 -19.64 -9.69
N GLU A 120 15.71 -18.67 -9.38
CA GLU A 120 17.16 -18.87 -9.25
C GLU A 120 17.52 -19.80 -8.08
N ALA A 121 16.84 -19.64 -6.94
CA ALA A 121 17.07 -20.47 -5.75
C ALA A 121 16.64 -21.94 -5.91
N LEU A 122 15.84 -22.26 -6.95
CA LEU A 122 15.40 -23.61 -7.28
C LEU A 122 16.34 -24.33 -8.27
N ARG A 123 17.32 -23.64 -8.85
CA ARG A 123 18.29 -24.19 -9.82
C ARG A 123 19.56 -24.66 -9.12
#